data_AF-A0A660VCY9-F1
#
_entry.id   AF-A0A660VCY9-F1
#
_cell.length_a   1.000
_cell.length_b   1.000
_cell.length_c   1.000
_cell.angle_alpha   90.00
_cell.angle_beta   90.00
_cell.angle_gamma   90.00
#
_symmetry.space_group_name_H-M   'P 1'
#
loop_
_entity.id
_entity.type
_entity.pdbx_description
1 polymer ?
#
loop_
_entity_poly.entity_id
_entity_poly.type
_entity_poly.pdbx_seq_one_letter_code
_entity_poly.pdbx_strand_id
1 'polypeptide(L)'
;MAKQEAIFGKGYWAELERLRLVARRVYAARPWRPRKVGSGVEISDKRPYSLGDEPRYIDWRYYARARRLFTKLYEAERDIGYLVLVDASASMDVRWREALRLCHACVYLATCAGDRGCAASLCRNG
;
A
#
# COMPACT_ATOMS: atom_id res chain seq x y z
N MET A 1 5.78 25.84 -12.82
CA MET A 1 6.41 26.22 -11.54
C MET A 1 5.47 27.08 -10.68
N ALA A 2 5.03 28.26 -11.11
CA ALA A 2 4.18 29.16 -10.28
C ALA A 2 2.83 28.57 -9.79
N LYS A 3 2.15 27.73 -10.60
CA LYS A 3 0.86 27.10 -10.24
C LYS A 3 0.98 26.08 -9.11
N GLN A 4 2.14 25.41 -8.98
CA GLN A 4 2.38 24.43 -7.91
C GLN A 4 2.71 25.12 -6.58
N GLU A 5 3.48 26.20 -6.58
CA GLU A 5 3.75 26.97 -5.35
C GLU A 5 2.48 27.58 -4.76
N ALA A 6 1.54 28.06 -5.60
CA ALA A 6 0.25 28.56 -5.14
C ALA A 6 -0.58 27.46 -4.44
N ILE A 7 -0.49 26.22 -4.93
CA ILE A 7 -1.27 25.09 -4.41
C ILE A 7 -0.61 24.49 -3.18
N PHE A 8 0.71 24.34 -3.11
CA PHE A 8 1.39 23.63 -2.01
C PHE A 8 2.01 24.57 -0.95
N GLY A 9 2.26 25.84 -1.28
CA GLY A 9 2.87 26.81 -0.38
C GLY A 9 4.38 26.64 -0.26
N LYS A 10 5.06 27.68 0.24
CA LYS A 10 6.52 27.63 0.49
C LYS A 10 6.83 26.68 1.64
N GLY A 11 7.84 25.83 1.46
CA GLY A 11 8.32 24.90 2.49
C GLY A 11 7.60 23.55 2.58
N TYR A 12 6.52 23.33 1.82
CA TYR A 12 5.77 22.07 1.80
C TYR A 12 6.66 20.84 1.56
N TRP A 13 7.54 20.91 0.57
CA TRP A 13 8.43 19.82 0.22
C TRP A 13 9.44 19.50 1.32
N ALA A 14 9.96 20.53 2.02
CA ALA A 14 10.90 20.34 3.12
C ALA A 14 10.23 19.64 4.31
N GLU A 15 8.97 19.99 4.59
CA GLU A 15 8.19 19.33 5.64
C GLU A 15 7.81 17.90 5.25
N LEU A 16 7.46 17.67 3.98
CA LEU A 16 7.16 16.34 3.46
C LEU A 16 8.36 15.39 3.56
N GLU A 17 9.57 15.88 3.27
CA GLU A 17 10.80 15.10 3.40
C GLU A 17 11.13 14.74 4.85
N ARG A 18 10.83 15.65 5.81
CA ARG A 18 10.94 15.33 7.24
C ARG A 18 9.96 14.24 7.65
N LEU A 19 8.70 14.38 7.25
CA LEU A 19 7.65 13.40 7.54
C LEU A 19 7.94 12.05 6.90
N ARG A 20 8.59 12.02 5.72
CA ARG A 20 9.05 10.79 5.07
C ARG A 20 9.96 9.96 5.96
N LEU A 21 10.88 10.59 6.70
CA LEU A 21 11.78 9.87 7.61
C LEU A 21 11.01 9.18 8.75
N VAL A 22 10.00 9.87 9.30
CA VAL A 22 9.11 9.32 10.34
C VAL A 22 8.24 8.20 9.78
N ALA A 23 7.62 8.42 8.62
CA ALA A 23 6.80 7.42 7.94
C ALA A 23 7.61 6.15 7.66
N ARG A 24 8.84 6.28 7.13
CA ARG A 24 9.71 5.12 6.88
C ARG A 24 9.96 4.29 8.14
N ARG A 25 10.15 4.95 9.29
CA ARG A 25 10.33 4.27 10.59
C ARG A 25 9.06 3.54 11.03
N VAL A 26 7.89 4.17 10.91
CA VAL A 26 6.60 3.56 11.26
C VAL A 26 6.25 2.39 10.34
N TYR A 27 6.51 2.52 9.04
CA TYR A 27 6.26 1.47 8.05
C TYR A 27 7.23 0.30 8.18
N ALA A 28 8.53 0.56 8.42
CA ALA A 28 9.51 -0.50 8.68
C ALA A 28 9.23 -1.25 9.99
N ALA A 29 8.66 -0.57 10.99
CA ALA A 29 8.33 -1.15 12.29
C ALA A 29 7.03 -1.99 12.30
N ARG A 30 6.23 -1.99 11.22
CA ARG A 30 5.01 -2.80 11.11
C ARG A 30 5.26 -4.06 10.26
N PRO A 31 5.54 -5.23 10.88
CA PRO A 31 5.58 -6.50 10.17
C PRO A 31 4.16 -7.00 9.88
N TRP A 32 3.35 -6.22 9.16
CA TRP A 32 2.04 -6.70 8.70
C TRP A 32 2.20 -7.41 7.35
N ARG A 33 2.76 -8.62 7.35
CA ARG A 33 2.85 -9.45 6.15
C ARG A 33 1.71 -10.47 6.19
N PRO A 34 0.53 -10.19 5.60
CA PRO A 34 -0.55 -11.17 5.58
C PRO A 34 -0.07 -12.40 4.80
N ARG A 35 -0.34 -13.58 5.34
CA ARG A 35 0.00 -14.86 4.68
C ARG A 35 -1.21 -15.32 3.89
N LYS A 36 -1.00 -15.83 2.67
CA LYS A 36 -2.08 -16.31 1.81
C LYS A 36 -1.76 -17.72 1.29
N VAL A 37 -2.80 -18.52 1.10
CA VAL A 37 -2.74 -19.75 0.30
C VAL A 37 -2.70 -19.32 -1.17
N GLY A 38 -1.71 -19.78 -1.95
CA GLY A 38 -1.60 -19.33 -3.34
C GLY A 38 -0.18 -19.32 -3.89
N SER A 39 0.05 -18.47 -4.88
CA SER A 39 1.35 -18.24 -5.50
C SER A 39 2.15 -17.16 -4.76
N GLY A 40 3.39 -17.48 -4.42
CA GLY A 40 4.45 -16.57 -4.02
C GLY A 40 5.80 -17.23 -4.27
N VAL A 41 6.86 -16.44 -4.43
CA VAL A 41 8.20 -16.98 -4.76
C VAL A 41 8.81 -17.76 -3.60
N GLU A 42 8.50 -17.35 -2.36
CA GLU A 42 9.04 -17.96 -1.15
C GLU A 42 7.93 -18.50 -0.22
N ILE A 43 8.13 -19.72 0.30
CA ILE A 43 7.23 -20.33 1.29
C ILE A 43 7.49 -19.64 2.64
N SER A 44 6.48 -18.98 3.18
CA SER A 44 6.57 -18.23 4.44
C SER A 44 6.23 -19.10 5.65
N ASP A 45 5.23 -19.97 5.53
CA ASP A 45 4.79 -20.84 6.63
C ASP A 45 3.95 -22.04 6.13
N LYS A 46 3.41 -22.84 7.06
CA LYS A 46 2.51 -23.97 6.79
C LYS A 46 1.37 -23.97 7.80
N ARG A 47 0.18 -24.36 7.37
CA ARG A 47 -0.97 -24.60 8.26
C ARG A 47 -1.56 -25.99 8.05
N PRO A 48 -2.26 -26.57 9.05
CA PRO A 48 -3.01 -27.80 8.85
C PRO A 48 -3.99 -27.67 7.67
N TYR A 49 -4.04 -28.71 6.83
CA TYR A 49 -4.96 -28.76 5.71
C TYR A 49 -6.41 -28.67 6.18
N SER A 50 -7.23 -27.88 5.50
CA SER A 50 -8.68 -27.81 5.71
C SER A 50 -9.42 -28.26 4.45
N LEU A 51 -10.59 -28.88 4.59
CA LEU A 51 -11.42 -29.18 3.43
C LEU A 51 -11.73 -27.89 2.65
N GLY A 52 -11.52 -27.93 1.34
CA GLY A 52 -11.61 -26.77 0.45
C GLY A 52 -10.27 -26.16 0.07
N ASP A 53 -9.17 -26.52 0.75
CA ASP A 53 -7.83 -26.13 0.31
C ASP A 53 -7.47 -26.82 -1.02
N GLU A 54 -6.90 -26.05 -1.95
CA GLU A 54 -6.49 -26.55 -3.25
C GLU A 54 -5.31 -27.54 -3.11
N PRO A 55 -5.43 -28.79 -3.61
CA PRO A 55 -4.42 -29.84 -3.41
C PRO A 55 -3.01 -29.50 -3.91
N ARG A 56 -2.89 -28.56 -4.86
CA ARG A 56 -1.60 -28.10 -5.41
C ARG A 56 -0.71 -27.43 -4.38
N TYR A 57 -1.30 -26.86 -3.32
CA TYR A 57 -0.57 -26.20 -2.24
C TYR A 57 -0.24 -27.14 -1.08
N ILE A 58 -0.55 -28.44 -1.17
CA ILE A 58 -0.20 -29.41 -0.14
C ILE A 58 1.32 -29.64 -0.13
N ASP A 59 1.91 -29.70 1.07
CA ASP A 59 3.30 -30.09 1.25
C ASP A 59 3.46 -31.62 1.28
N TRP A 60 3.60 -32.22 0.11
CA TRP A 60 3.83 -33.66 -0.03
C TRP A 60 5.13 -34.14 0.61
N ARG A 61 6.18 -33.30 0.68
CA ARG A 61 7.45 -33.66 1.34
C ARG A 61 7.31 -33.70 2.86
N TYR A 62 6.44 -32.85 3.42
CA TYR A 62 6.11 -32.92 4.84
C TYR A 62 5.23 -34.13 5.13
N TYR A 63 4.20 -34.36 4.30
CA TYR A 63 3.32 -35.52 4.43
C TYR A 63 4.09 -36.85 4.41
N ALA A 64 5.08 -37.00 3.52
CA ALA A 64 5.90 -38.22 3.43
C ALA A 64 6.62 -38.57 4.75
N ARG A 65 6.94 -37.57 5.58
CA ARG A 65 7.67 -37.75 6.84
C ARG A 65 6.76 -37.82 8.07
N ALA A 66 5.78 -36.93 8.14
CA ALA A 66 4.95 -36.75 9.33
C ALA A 66 3.54 -37.36 9.21
N ARG A 67 3.15 -37.86 8.03
CA ARG A 67 1.82 -38.41 7.73
C ARG A 67 0.65 -37.48 8.10
N ARG A 68 0.90 -36.17 8.11
CA ARG A 68 -0.10 -35.11 8.35
C ARG A 68 -0.14 -34.15 7.17
N LEU A 69 -1.35 -33.77 6.76
CA LEU A 69 -1.56 -32.86 5.64
C LEU A 69 -1.42 -31.41 6.11
N PHE A 70 -0.57 -30.68 5.40
CA PHE A 70 -0.34 -29.25 5.61
C PHE A 70 -0.41 -28.52 4.27
N THR A 71 -1.03 -27.35 4.29
CA THR A 71 -1.12 -26.42 3.16
C THR A 71 0.00 -25.39 3.31
N LYS A 72 0.77 -25.20 2.24
CA LYS A 72 1.83 -24.18 2.17
C LYS A 72 1.22 -22.78 2.16
N LEU A 73 1.78 -21.91 2.98
CA LEU A 73 1.46 -20.50 3.01
C LEU A 73 2.61 -19.71 2.42
N TYR A 74 2.25 -18.73 1.61
CA TYR A 74 3.18 -17.84 0.95
C TYR A 74 3.04 -16.47 1.56
N GLU A 75 4.14 -15.73 1.54
CA GLU A 75 4.10 -14.34 1.90
C GLU A 75 3.35 -13.58 0.81
N ALA A 76 2.34 -12.80 1.19
CA ALA A 76 1.68 -11.95 0.21
C ALA A 76 2.63 -10.81 -0.18
N GLU A 77 3.05 -10.79 -1.44
CA GLU A 77 3.64 -9.60 -2.03
C GLU A 77 2.62 -8.46 -1.97
N ARG A 78 3.03 -7.34 -1.38
CA ARG A 78 2.21 -6.12 -1.38
C ARG A 78 2.41 -5.43 -2.70
N ASP A 79 1.44 -5.55 -3.58
CA ASP A 79 1.33 -4.73 -4.78
C ASP A 79 -0.01 -3.98 -4.75
N ILE A 80 -0.10 -3.00 -3.84
CA ILE A 80 -1.30 -2.18 -3.69
C ILE A 80 -1.10 -0.89 -4.50
N GLY A 81 -2.03 -0.64 -5.42
CA GLY A 81 -2.14 0.60 -6.18
C GLY A 81 -3.21 1.52 -5.59
N TYR A 82 -2.88 2.78 -5.31
CA TYR A 82 -3.85 3.78 -4.87
C TYR A 82 -4.03 4.89 -5.90
N LEU A 83 -5.27 5.27 -6.18
CA LEU A 83 -5.63 6.47 -6.92
C LEU A 83 -6.47 7.36 -6.02
N VAL A 84 -5.99 8.57 -5.74
CA VAL A 84 -6.74 9.57 -4.96
C VAL A 84 -7.21 10.67 -5.88
N LEU A 85 -8.53 10.84 -5.97
CA LEU A 85 -9.19 11.88 -6.76
C LEU A 85 -9.81 12.91 -5.82
N VAL A 86 -9.39 14.17 -5.94
CA VAL A 86 -9.94 15.28 -5.16
C VAL A 86 -10.84 16.13 -6.06
N ASP A 87 -12.08 16.33 -5.66
CA ASP A 87 -12.98 17.28 -6.33
C ASP A 87 -12.50 18.71 -6.08
N ALA A 88 -12.17 19.42 -7.16
CA ALA A 88 -11.75 20.82 -7.18
C ALA A 88 -12.81 21.74 -7.80
N SER A 89 -14.07 21.29 -7.88
CA SER A 89 -15.20 22.09 -8.32
C SER A 89 -15.45 23.29 -7.40
N ALA A 90 -16.13 24.32 -7.92
CA ALA A 90 -16.41 25.55 -7.18
C ALA A 90 -17.21 25.32 -5.87
N SER A 91 -17.97 24.23 -5.76
CA SER A 91 -18.67 23.85 -4.53
C SER A 91 -17.73 23.46 -3.38
N MET A 92 -16.45 23.17 -3.66
CA MET A 92 -15.44 22.85 -2.66
C MET A 92 -14.66 24.08 -2.17
N ASP A 93 -14.92 25.26 -2.73
CA ASP A 93 -14.29 26.56 -2.41
C ASP A 93 -12.76 26.47 -2.21
N VAL A 94 -12.16 27.06 -1.17
CA VAL A 94 -10.71 26.94 -0.90
C VAL A 94 -10.29 25.58 -0.33
N ARG A 95 -11.25 24.78 0.18
CA ARG A 95 -11.00 23.55 0.95
C ARG A 95 -10.42 22.42 0.12
N TRP A 96 -10.61 22.44 -1.20
CA TRP A 96 -10.01 21.43 -2.08
C TRP A 96 -8.48 21.54 -2.12
N ARG A 97 -7.90 22.72 -1.88
CA ARG A 97 -6.44 22.89 -1.88
C ARG A 97 -5.81 22.23 -0.65
N GLU A 98 -6.40 22.40 0.53
CA GLU A 98 -5.95 21.68 1.72
C GLU A 98 -6.16 20.17 1.58
N ALA A 99 -7.31 19.75 1.06
CA ALA A 99 -7.59 18.33 0.78
C ALA A 99 -6.55 17.74 -0.18
N LEU A 100 -6.22 18.46 -1.26
CA LEU A 100 -5.22 18.02 -2.24
C LEU A 100 -3.81 17.94 -1.62
N ARG A 101 -3.42 18.90 -0.77
CA ARG A 101 -2.13 18.84 -0.04
C ARG A 101 -2.03 17.60 0.84
N LEU A 102 -3.10 17.29 1.59
CA LEU A 102 -3.17 16.12 2.45
C LEU A 102 -3.14 14.82 1.64
N CYS A 103 -3.98 14.72 0.60
CA CYS A 103 -4.00 13.57 -0.29
C CYS A 103 -2.64 13.33 -0.95
N HIS A 104 -2.01 14.39 -1.47
CA HIS A 104 -0.68 14.32 -2.04
C HIS A 104 0.36 13.85 -1.01
N ALA A 105 0.30 14.37 0.23
CA ALA A 105 1.20 13.94 1.28
C ALA A 105 1.01 12.45 1.63
N CYS A 106 -0.24 11.99 1.78
CA CYS A 106 -0.56 10.59 2.05
C CYS A 106 -0.08 9.67 0.94
N VAL A 107 -0.33 10.02 -0.33
CA VAL A 107 0.11 9.23 -1.49
C VAL A 107 1.63 9.19 -1.55
N TYR A 108 2.31 10.33 -1.41
CA TYR A 108 3.77 10.39 -1.43
C TYR A 108 4.41 9.52 -0.33
N LEU A 109 3.88 9.59 0.89
CA LEU A 109 4.36 8.78 2.01
C LEU A 109 4.10 7.28 1.81
N ALA A 110 2.95 6.91 1.23
CA ALA A 110 2.64 5.52 0.86
C ALA A 110 3.59 5.00 -0.24
N THR A 111 3.91 5.83 -1.24
CA THR A 111 4.87 5.44 -2.29
C THR A 111 6.28 5.24 -1.75
N CYS A 112 6.71 6.09 -0.81
CA CYS A 112 7.99 5.92 -0.14
C CYS A 112 8.06 4.63 0.71
N ALA A 113 6.92 4.03 1.06
CA ALA A 113 6.83 2.79 1.82
C ALA A 113 6.83 1.51 0.95
N GLY A 114 6.88 1.65 -0.38
CA GLY A 114 6.94 0.53 -1.32
C GLY A 114 5.64 0.24 -2.07
N ASP A 115 4.57 0.97 -1.81
CA ASP A 115 3.31 0.85 -2.56
C ASP A 115 3.34 1.74 -3.82
N ARG A 116 2.45 1.50 -4.80
CA ARG A 116 2.31 2.37 -5.99
C ARG A 116 1.15 3.34 -5.78
N GLY A 117 1.31 4.63 -6.07
CA GLY A 117 0.25 5.61 -5.83
C GLY A 117 0.33 6.87 -6.69
N CYS A 118 -0.85 7.43 -7.01
CA CYS A 118 -0.99 8.70 -7.72
C CYS A 118 -2.11 9.54 -7.07
N ALA A 119 -1.90 10.86 -6.98
CA ALA A 119 -2.90 11.83 -6.54
C ALA A 119 -3.23 12.78 -7.69
N ALA A 120 -4.51 12.94 -8.00
CA ALA A 120 -4.99 13.84 -9.04
C ALA A 120 -6.19 14.66 -8.52
N SER A 121 -6.38 15.86 -9.07
CA SER A 121 -7.55 16.69 -8.80
C SER A 121 -8.46 16.72 -10.03
N LEU A 122 -9.75 16.53 -9.83
CA LEU A 122 -10.76 16.70 -10.86
C LEU A 122 -11.29 18.14 -10.78
N CYS A 123 -10.90 19.00 -11.70
CA CYS A 123 -11.50 20.32 -11.85
C CYS A 123 -12.54 20.23 -12.97
N ARG A 124 -13.80 20.60 -12.71
CA ARG A 124 -14.85 20.53 -13.74
C ARG A 124 -14.83 21.68 -14.76
N ASN A 125 -13.87 22.61 -14.68
CA ASN A 125 -13.76 23.73 -15.59
C ASN A 125 -12.30 23.96 -16.04
N GLY A 126 -12.04 23.73 -17.34
CA GLY A 126 -10.88 24.24 -18.10
C GLY A 126 -9.67 23.33 -18.19
#